data_AF-A0A955AUX3-F1
#
_entry.id   AF-A0A955AUX3-F1
#
_cell.length_a   1.000
_cell.length_b   1.000
_cell.length_c   1.000
_cell.angle_alpha   90.00
_cell.angle_beta   90.00
_cell.angle_gamma   90.00
#
_symmetry.space_group_name_H-M   'P 1'
#
loop_
_entity.id
_entity.type
_entity.pdbx_description
1 polymer ?
#
loop_
_entity_poly.entity_id
_entity_poly.type
_entity_poly.pdbx_seq_one_letter_code
_entity_poly.pdbx_strand_id
1 'polypeptide(L)'
;MNISSKTMWLAFVAGATLLLPIAAFEIRGADAARLPNVLLVMTDDQGFGDFSVNGNPHLRTPHVDSLAKQGVRFDRFYVNSFCAPTRAALLTGRYPLRCGVWGVTHNKECMRSSEVTLGEAFQQAGYQTACIGKWHNGEQYPYTPPGQGFDLFFGFHNGHINNYFDTRLIRGAKPEPTRGYITDVLTDEALRFIESNRQRPFFCYVAYNAPHSPYQIPDRYYDRFAQQGFDPAVAAFYGMCENI
;
A
#
# COMPACT_ATOMS: atom_id res chain seq x y z
N MET A 1 101.47 11.42 -22.82
CA MET A 1 101.26 12.46 -23.85
C MET A 1 100.01 12.11 -24.65
N ASN A 2 99.01 13.01 -24.62
CA ASN A 2 97.80 13.15 -25.46
C ASN A 2 96.97 11.89 -25.80
N ILE A 3 95.80 11.69 -25.17
CA ILE A 3 94.47 12.28 -25.44
C ILE A 3 93.91 11.90 -26.83
N SER A 4 92.84 11.10 -26.84
CA SER A 4 91.62 11.41 -27.59
C SER A 4 90.46 10.50 -27.13
N SER A 5 89.56 11.08 -26.33
CA SER A 5 88.27 10.52 -25.94
C SER A 5 87.27 10.69 -27.08
N LYS A 6 86.68 9.58 -27.55
CA LYS A 6 85.52 9.62 -28.45
C LYS A 6 84.24 9.59 -27.63
N THR A 7 83.58 10.74 -27.56
CA THR A 7 82.25 10.93 -26.95
C THR A 7 81.19 10.40 -27.91
N MET A 8 80.37 9.45 -27.46
CA MET A 8 79.22 8.91 -28.18
C MET A 8 77.98 9.73 -27.84
N TRP A 9 77.42 10.41 -28.84
CA TRP A 9 76.17 11.17 -28.70
C TRP A 9 74.98 10.20 -28.82
N LEU A 10 74.23 10.00 -27.72
CA LEU A 10 72.90 9.39 -27.76
C LEU A 10 71.89 10.47 -28.16
N ALA A 11 71.31 10.34 -29.35
CA ALA A 11 70.15 11.13 -29.76
C ALA A 11 68.90 10.61 -29.03
N PHE A 12 68.37 11.39 -28.09
CA PHE A 12 67.01 11.18 -27.56
C PHE A 12 66.00 11.68 -28.61
N VAL A 13 65.28 10.76 -29.24
CA VAL A 13 64.08 11.10 -30.00
C VAL A 13 62.95 11.31 -28.98
N ALA A 14 62.64 12.57 -28.69
CA ALA A 14 61.45 12.93 -27.93
C ALA A 14 60.21 12.65 -28.81
N GLY A 15 59.61 11.48 -28.63
CA GLY A 15 58.29 11.19 -29.18
C GLY A 15 57.26 12.07 -28.49
N ALA A 16 56.75 13.08 -29.19
CA ALA A 16 55.61 13.87 -28.73
C ALA A 16 54.35 12.99 -28.86
N THR A 17 53.96 12.34 -27.77
CA THR A 17 52.67 11.66 -27.66
C THR A 17 51.58 12.73 -27.63
N LEU A 18 50.89 12.95 -28.76
CA LEU A 18 49.65 13.72 -28.79
C LEU A 18 48.60 12.96 -27.98
N LEU A 19 48.46 13.33 -26.71
CA LEU A 19 47.30 12.98 -25.88
C LEU A 19 46.11 13.77 -26.42
N LEU A 20 45.37 13.17 -27.36
CA LEU A 20 44.04 13.62 -27.71
C LEU A 20 43.20 13.63 -26.42
N PRO A 21 42.53 14.74 -26.06
CA PRO A 21 41.61 14.74 -24.95
C PRO A 21 40.49 13.75 -25.32
N ILE A 22 40.45 12.62 -24.63
CA ILE A 22 39.26 11.78 -24.61
C ILE A 22 38.21 12.66 -23.96
N ALA A 23 37.37 13.30 -24.77
CA ALA A 23 36.15 13.89 -24.30
C ALA A 23 35.38 12.75 -23.63
N ALA A 24 35.39 12.74 -22.30
CA ALA A 24 34.53 11.87 -21.53
C ALA A 24 33.10 12.24 -21.94
N PHE A 25 32.54 11.45 -22.83
CA PHE A 25 31.12 11.50 -23.10
C PHE A 25 30.48 11.05 -21.78
N GLU A 26 30.08 12.01 -20.95
CA GLU A 26 29.15 11.71 -19.88
C GLU A 26 27.94 11.11 -20.57
N ILE A 27 27.82 9.79 -20.50
CA ILE A 27 26.55 9.13 -20.68
C ILE A 27 25.70 9.73 -19.57
N ARG A 28 24.92 10.75 -19.91
CA ARG A 28 23.75 11.13 -19.11
C ARG A 28 22.92 9.85 -19.08
N GLY A 29 23.07 9.10 -17.99
CA GLY A 29 22.24 7.95 -17.73
C GLY A 29 20.82 8.41 -17.98
N ALA A 30 20.09 7.67 -18.83
CA ALA A 30 18.65 7.76 -18.83
C ALA A 30 18.24 7.77 -17.37
N ASP A 31 17.55 8.83 -16.94
CA ASP A 31 17.07 8.99 -15.57
C ASP A 31 16.52 7.63 -15.16
N ALA A 32 17.21 6.93 -14.24
CA ALA A 32 16.96 5.52 -13.99
C ALA A 32 15.49 5.45 -13.59
N ALA A 33 14.64 4.97 -14.52
CA ALA A 33 13.23 5.31 -14.50
C ALA A 33 12.70 4.96 -13.11
N ARG A 34 12.37 6.00 -12.33
CA ARG A 34 12.13 5.84 -10.91
C ARG A 34 11.03 4.79 -10.75
N LEU A 35 11.32 3.74 -9.99
CA LEU A 35 10.36 2.67 -9.71
C LEU A 35 9.03 3.31 -9.26
N PRO A 36 7.89 2.88 -9.82
CA PRO A 36 6.60 3.49 -9.52
C PRO A 36 6.22 3.20 -8.07
N ASN A 37 5.51 4.13 -7.46
CA ASN A 37 4.84 3.87 -6.19
C ASN A 37 3.60 3.01 -6.44
N VAL A 38 3.28 2.11 -5.52
CA VAL A 38 2.10 1.25 -5.58
C VAL A 38 1.23 1.53 -4.36
N LEU A 39 0.03 2.04 -4.59
CA LEU A 39 -1.00 2.22 -3.57
C LEU A 39 -2.13 1.22 -3.86
N LEU A 40 -2.39 0.35 -2.90
CA LEU A 40 -3.48 -0.61 -2.95
C LEU A 40 -4.51 -0.24 -1.88
N VAL A 41 -5.70 0.20 -2.32
CA VAL A 41 -6.81 0.53 -1.43
C VAL A 41 -7.84 -0.59 -1.46
N MET A 42 -8.23 -1.09 -0.29
CA MET A 42 -9.24 -2.13 -0.11
C MET A 42 -10.28 -1.66 0.91
N THR A 43 -11.55 -1.71 0.51
CA THR A 43 -12.70 -1.54 1.41
C THR A 43 -13.21 -2.89 1.90
N ASP A 44 -14.06 -2.90 2.93
CA ASP A 44 -14.54 -4.13 3.58
C ASP A 44 -16.07 -4.17 3.55
N ASP A 45 -16.63 -5.24 2.97
CA ASP A 45 -18.07 -5.41 2.69
C ASP A 45 -18.71 -4.35 1.76
N GLN A 46 -17.91 -3.72 0.91
CA GLN A 46 -18.42 -2.84 -0.14
C GLN A 46 -19.11 -3.65 -1.24
N GLY A 47 -20.41 -3.43 -1.45
CA GLY A 47 -21.18 -4.03 -2.51
C GLY A 47 -20.88 -3.41 -3.88
N PHE A 48 -21.16 -4.17 -4.93
CA PHE A 48 -20.97 -3.70 -6.32
C PHE A 48 -21.78 -2.42 -6.60
N GLY A 49 -23.02 -2.35 -6.10
CA GLY A 49 -23.92 -1.22 -6.31
C GLY A 49 -23.66 0.01 -5.43
N ASP A 50 -22.58 0.03 -4.65
CA ASP A 50 -22.35 1.07 -3.63
C ASP A 50 -21.36 2.15 -4.09
N PHE A 51 -21.30 2.40 -5.40
CA PHE A 51 -20.60 3.54 -5.98
C PHE A 51 -21.48 4.22 -7.03
N SER A 52 -21.39 5.55 -7.17
CA SER A 52 -22.10 6.25 -8.23
C SER A 52 -21.65 5.79 -9.62
N VAL A 53 -20.37 5.48 -9.80
CA VAL A 53 -19.85 4.92 -11.07
C VAL A 53 -20.43 3.55 -11.44
N ASN A 54 -21.03 2.84 -10.47
CA ASN A 54 -21.74 1.57 -10.69
C ASN A 54 -23.27 1.76 -10.74
N GLY A 55 -23.74 3.00 -10.89
CA GLY A 55 -25.14 3.33 -11.13
C GLY A 55 -25.96 3.60 -9.86
N ASN A 56 -25.34 3.74 -8.69
CA ASN A 56 -26.07 4.14 -7.49
C ASN A 56 -26.60 5.58 -7.64
N PRO A 57 -27.92 5.83 -7.58
CA PRO A 57 -28.47 7.16 -7.78
C PRO A 57 -28.41 8.04 -6.52
N HIS A 58 -28.05 7.47 -5.37
CA HIS A 58 -28.06 8.16 -4.07
C HIS A 58 -26.66 8.50 -3.61
N LEU A 59 -25.67 7.63 -3.83
CA LEU A 59 -24.29 7.86 -3.42
C LEU A 59 -23.60 8.89 -4.34
N ARG A 60 -22.69 9.65 -3.76
CA ARG A 60 -21.81 10.59 -4.45
C ARG A 60 -20.38 10.25 -4.08
N THR A 61 -19.68 9.56 -4.98
CA THR A 61 -18.29 9.12 -4.77
C THR A 61 -17.36 9.77 -5.79
N PRO A 62 -17.24 11.12 -5.81
CA PRO A 62 -16.59 11.84 -6.91
C PRO A 62 -15.10 11.50 -7.09
N HIS A 63 -14.40 11.16 -6.00
CA HIS A 63 -12.99 10.79 -6.05
C HIS A 63 -12.79 9.40 -6.68
N VAL A 64 -13.59 8.41 -6.28
CA VAL A 64 -13.62 7.08 -6.90
C VAL A 64 -14.07 7.17 -8.36
N ASP A 65 -15.10 7.95 -8.64
CA ASP A 65 -15.59 8.18 -10.00
C ASP A 65 -14.52 8.83 -10.90
N SER A 66 -13.69 9.72 -10.34
CA SER A 66 -12.56 10.32 -11.07
C SER A 66 -11.50 9.28 -11.42
N LEU A 67 -11.12 8.42 -10.46
CA LEU A 67 -10.19 7.32 -10.71
C LEU A 67 -10.74 6.36 -11.76
N ALA A 68 -12.03 6.04 -11.68
CA ALA A 68 -12.70 5.16 -12.62
C ALA A 68 -12.80 5.74 -14.04
N LYS A 69 -12.93 7.07 -14.18
CA LYS A 69 -12.94 7.78 -15.48
C LYS A 69 -11.55 7.93 -16.11
N GLN A 70 -10.51 8.07 -15.28
CA GLN A 70 -9.14 8.32 -15.72
C GLN A 70 -8.28 7.06 -15.78
N GLY A 71 -8.77 5.95 -15.22
CA GLY A 71 -8.07 4.68 -15.13
C GLY A 71 -8.74 3.57 -15.92
N VAL A 72 -8.43 2.34 -15.53
CA VAL A 72 -9.01 1.11 -16.09
C VAL A 72 -9.95 0.50 -15.06
N ARG A 73 -11.14 0.11 -15.50
CA ARG A 73 -12.13 -0.61 -14.69
C ARG A 73 -12.25 -2.05 -15.16
N PHE A 74 -12.54 -2.94 -14.24
CA PHE A 74 -12.77 -4.35 -14.52
C PHE A 74 -14.23 -4.69 -14.19
N ASP A 75 -15.06 -4.88 -15.22
CA ASP A 75 -16.46 -5.31 -15.04
C ASP A 75 -16.58 -6.77 -14.60
N ARG A 76 -15.47 -7.51 -14.68
CA ARG A 76 -15.36 -8.94 -14.33
C ARG A 76 -14.18 -9.17 -13.40
N PHE A 77 -14.28 -8.62 -12.20
CA PHE A 77 -13.31 -8.78 -11.11
C PHE A 77 -13.92 -9.63 -9.99
N TYR A 78 -13.19 -10.65 -9.53
CA TYR A 78 -13.70 -11.61 -8.57
C TYR A 78 -12.75 -11.78 -7.38
N VAL A 79 -13.34 -11.94 -6.20
CA VAL A 79 -12.66 -12.19 -4.93
C VAL A 79 -13.28 -13.42 -4.24
N ASN A 80 -12.75 -13.83 -3.08
CA ASN A 80 -13.38 -14.87 -2.28
C ASN A 80 -14.58 -14.30 -1.50
N SER A 81 -15.47 -15.17 -1.03
CA SER A 81 -16.73 -14.78 -0.39
C SER A 81 -16.59 -14.08 0.97
N PHE A 82 -15.39 -14.06 1.56
CA PHE A 82 -15.16 -13.49 2.90
C PHE A 82 -13.80 -12.79 3.01
N CYS A 83 -13.71 -11.91 4.01
CA CYS A 83 -12.56 -11.03 4.29
C CYS A 83 -11.21 -11.76 4.37
N ALA A 84 -10.95 -12.59 5.39
CA ALA A 84 -9.65 -13.24 5.57
C ALA A 84 -9.20 -14.10 4.36
N PRO A 85 -10.06 -14.92 3.72
CA PRO A 85 -9.71 -15.61 2.48
C PRO A 85 -9.33 -14.68 1.32
N THR A 86 -10.06 -13.58 1.12
CA THR A 86 -9.75 -12.59 0.08
C THR A 86 -8.41 -11.90 0.34
N ARG A 87 -8.15 -11.49 1.59
CA ARG A 87 -6.90 -10.83 1.98
C ARG A 87 -5.70 -11.75 1.81
N ALA A 88 -5.80 -13.01 2.24
CA ALA A 88 -4.74 -14.00 2.04
C ALA A 88 -4.45 -14.23 0.55
N ALA A 89 -5.49 -14.36 -0.28
CA ALA A 89 -5.33 -14.57 -1.71
C ALA A 89 -4.71 -13.36 -2.42
N LEU A 90 -5.14 -12.16 -2.06
CA LEU A 90 -4.57 -10.91 -2.56
C LEU A 90 -3.08 -10.80 -2.21
N LEU A 91 -2.74 -11.03 -0.94
CA LEU A 91 -1.39 -10.85 -0.43
C LEU A 91 -0.41 -11.88 -0.99
N THR A 92 -0.86 -13.09 -1.32
CA THR A 92 0.05 -14.19 -1.72
C THR A 92 -0.06 -14.58 -3.19
N GLY A 93 -1.10 -14.13 -3.90
CA GLY A 93 -1.42 -14.59 -5.25
C GLY A 93 -1.89 -16.05 -5.33
N ARG A 94 -2.32 -16.65 -4.20
CA ARG A 94 -2.68 -18.07 -4.11
C ARG A 94 -4.11 -18.26 -3.60
N TYR A 95 -4.72 -19.39 -3.92
CA TYR A 95 -6.01 -19.74 -3.32
C TYR A 95 -5.90 -19.84 -1.79
N PRO A 96 -6.87 -19.33 -1.02
CA PRO A 96 -6.74 -19.19 0.44
C PRO A 96 -6.55 -20.54 1.15
N LEU A 97 -7.17 -21.61 0.64
CA LEU A 97 -6.97 -22.97 1.17
C LEU A 97 -5.52 -23.44 1.07
N ARG A 98 -4.75 -22.98 0.06
CA ARG A 98 -3.32 -23.28 -0.08
C ARG A 98 -2.49 -22.54 0.97
N CYS A 99 -2.93 -21.33 1.35
CA CYS A 99 -2.30 -20.48 2.37
C CYS A 99 -2.66 -20.89 3.80
N GLY A 100 -3.53 -21.90 3.99
CA GLY A 100 -4.03 -22.29 5.30
C GLY A 100 -5.18 -21.43 5.83
N VAL A 101 -5.89 -20.71 4.96
CA VAL A 101 -7.04 -19.88 5.34
C VAL A 101 -8.33 -20.51 4.82
N TRP A 102 -9.24 -20.86 5.72
CA TRP A 102 -10.53 -21.49 5.39
C TRP A 102 -11.70 -20.97 6.23
N GLY A 103 -11.50 -19.87 6.94
CA GLY A 103 -12.54 -19.19 7.70
C GLY A 103 -12.10 -17.79 8.11
N VAL A 104 -12.93 -17.14 8.93
CA VAL A 104 -12.74 -15.73 9.35
C VAL A 104 -12.57 -15.57 10.86
N THR A 105 -12.59 -16.68 11.59
CA THR A 105 -12.59 -16.72 13.05
C THR A 105 -12.07 -18.07 13.53
N HIS A 106 -11.75 -18.17 14.82
CA HIS A 106 -11.24 -19.37 15.48
C HIS A 106 -9.91 -19.85 14.87
N ASN A 107 -9.01 -18.90 14.56
CA ASN A 107 -7.72 -19.14 13.91
C ASN A 107 -7.80 -19.73 12.48
N LYS A 108 -8.99 -19.81 11.89
CA LYS A 108 -9.16 -20.27 10.50
C LYS A 108 -8.81 -19.18 9.47
N GLU A 109 -8.65 -17.96 9.96
CA GLU A 109 -8.21 -16.75 9.27
C GLU A 109 -6.69 -16.62 9.18
N CYS A 110 -5.94 -17.39 9.98
CA CYS A 110 -4.51 -17.26 10.12
C CYS A 110 -3.78 -17.80 8.88
N MET A 111 -3.13 -16.91 8.14
CA MET A 111 -2.33 -17.26 6.98
C MET A 111 -1.02 -17.89 7.43
N ARG A 112 -0.55 -18.95 6.76
CA ARG A 112 0.75 -19.56 7.08
C ARG A 112 1.86 -18.53 6.87
N SER A 113 2.72 -18.34 7.87
CA SER A 113 3.85 -17.40 7.81
C SER A 113 4.95 -17.81 6.82
N SER A 114 4.87 -19.00 6.24
CA SER A 114 5.78 -19.48 5.18
C SER A 114 5.35 -19.04 3.78
N GLU A 115 4.16 -18.47 3.62
CA GLU A 115 3.77 -17.85 2.36
C GLU A 115 4.55 -16.55 2.15
N VAL A 116 4.88 -16.24 0.90
CA VAL A 116 5.50 -14.95 0.55
C VAL A 116 4.39 -13.98 0.21
N THR A 117 4.33 -12.88 0.95
CA THR A 117 3.34 -11.82 0.74
C THR A 117 3.84 -10.74 -0.23
N LEU A 118 2.91 -9.92 -0.73
CA LEU A 118 3.22 -8.68 -1.45
C LEU A 118 4.15 -7.77 -0.63
N GLY A 119 3.96 -7.71 0.70
CA GLY A 119 4.84 -6.95 1.59
C GLY A 119 6.29 -7.39 1.45
N GLU A 120 6.56 -8.68 1.65
CA GLU A 120 7.92 -9.24 1.52
C GLU A 120 8.49 -9.09 0.10
N ALA A 121 7.66 -9.32 -0.93
CA ALA A 121 8.10 -9.17 -2.31
C ALA A 121 8.51 -7.72 -2.65
N PHE A 122 7.71 -6.73 -2.23
CA PHE A 122 8.04 -5.32 -2.43
C PHE A 122 9.24 -4.88 -1.58
N GLN A 123 9.30 -5.32 -0.32
CA GLN A 123 10.42 -5.04 0.57
C GLN A 123 11.75 -5.56 -0.02
N GLN A 124 11.77 -6.80 -0.52
CA GLN A 124 12.94 -7.37 -1.20
C GLN A 124 13.32 -6.60 -2.48
N ALA A 125 12.35 -6.02 -3.18
CA ALA A 125 12.56 -5.16 -4.34
C ALA A 125 13.02 -3.72 -3.99
N GLY A 126 13.25 -3.41 -2.70
CA GLY A 126 13.78 -2.12 -2.24
C GLY A 126 12.71 -1.05 -1.97
N TYR A 127 11.42 -1.43 -1.94
CA TYR A 127 10.33 -0.53 -1.61
C TYR A 127 10.24 -0.28 -0.10
N GLN A 128 9.67 0.86 0.28
CA GLN A 128 9.13 1.06 1.62
C GLN A 128 7.73 0.50 1.68
N THR A 129 7.42 -0.26 2.74
CA THR A 129 6.18 -1.04 2.79
C THR A 129 5.33 -0.64 3.99
N ALA A 130 4.04 -0.40 3.74
CA ALA A 130 3.07 -0.08 4.79
C ALA A 130 1.80 -0.91 4.66
N CYS A 131 1.31 -1.42 5.79
CA CYS A 131 -0.03 -1.97 5.95
C CYS A 131 -0.79 -1.06 6.92
N ILE A 132 -1.88 -0.45 6.45
CA ILE A 132 -2.66 0.53 7.21
C ILE A 132 -4.10 0.06 7.26
N GLY A 133 -4.63 -0.22 8.46
CA GLY A 133 -5.98 -0.70 8.68
C GLY A 133 -6.09 -2.19 9.02
N LYS A 134 -7.11 -2.86 8.47
CA LYS A 134 -7.49 -4.24 8.80
C LYS A 134 -6.55 -5.26 8.17
N TRP A 135 -5.90 -6.06 9.02
CA TRP A 135 -5.06 -7.18 8.57
C TRP A 135 -5.84 -8.48 8.36
N HIS A 136 -6.45 -9.03 9.42
CA HIS A 136 -7.28 -10.24 9.42
C HIS A 136 -6.63 -11.51 8.84
N ASN A 137 -5.31 -11.64 8.97
CA ASN A 137 -4.58 -12.85 8.57
C ASN A 137 -3.62 -13.41 9.63
N GLY A 138 -3.84 -13.06 10.89
CA GLY A 138 -3.06 -13.56 12.04
C GLY A 138 -2.75 -12.44 13.04
N GLU A 139 -2.81 -12.75 14.33
CA GLU A 139 -2.70 -11.74 15.40
C GLU A 139 -1.37 -11.79 16.16
N GLN A 140 -0.59 -12.86 15.99
CA GLN A 140 0.68 -13.08 16.67
C GLN A 140 1.83 -13.04 15.67
N TYR A 141 2.96 -12.47 16.07
CA TYR A 141 4.19 -12.59 15.28
C TYR A 141 4.57 -14.08 15.13
N PRO A 142 5.00 -14.57 13.95
CA PRO A 142 5.34 -13.82 12.73
C PRO A 142 4.17 -13.58 11.75
N TYR A 143 2.94 -13.94 12.10
CA TYR A 143 1.75 -13.82 11.23
C TYR A 143 1.18 -12.39 11.11
N THR A 144 1.73 -11.43 11.87
CA THR A 144 1.34 -10.01 11.82
C THR A 144 2.03 -9.28 10.66
N PRO A 145 1.56 -8.11 10.22
CA PRO A 145 2.18 -7.39 9.10
C PRO A 145 3.68 -7.14 9.24
N PRO A 146 4.24 -6.76 10.41
CA PRO A 146 5.69 -6.64 10.57
C PRO A 146 6.48 -7.94 10.35
N GLY A 147 5.86 -9.09 10.62
CA GLY A 147 6.44 -10.42 10.34
C GLY A 147 6.21 -10.90 8.91
N GLN A 148 5.48 -10.13 8.10
CA GLN A 148 5.07 -10.43 6.72
C GLN A 148 5.48 -9.29 5.78
N GLY A 149 6.65 -8.70 6.02
CA GLY A 149 7.32 -7.77 5.10
C GLY A 149 6.72 -6.36 5.02
N PHE A 150 6.00 -5.91 6.05
CA PHE A 150 5.58 -4.51 6.15
C PHE A 150 6.44 -3.73 7.17
N ASP A 151 7.21 -2.75 6.69
CA ASP A 151 8.06 -1.88 7.51
C ASP A 151 7.23 -1.03 8.50
N LEU A 152 6.06 -0.57 8.04
CA LEU A 152 5.07 0.14 8.86
C LEU A 152 3.78 -0.66 8.95
N PHE A 153 3.29 -0.82 10.18
CA PHE A 153 1.92 -1.25 10.45
C PHE A 153 1.22 -0.23 11.32
N PHE A 154 0.03 0.18 10.91
CA PHE A 154 -0.88 1.00 11.72
C PHE A 154 -2.32 0.57 11.49
N GLY A 155 -2.94 -0.11 12.45
CA GLY A 155 -4.27 -0.66 12.25
C GLY A 155 -4.66 -1.69 13.30
N PHE A 156 -5.29 -2.78 12.88
CA PHE A 156 -5.71 -3.83 13.81
C PHE A 156 -5.67 -5.21 13.14
N HIS A 157 -5.46 -6.26 13.94
CA HIS A 157 -5.31 -7.62 13.42
C HIS A 157 -6.64 -8.35 13.23
N ASN A 158 -7.63 -8.04 14.07
CA ASN A 158 -8.88 -8.77 14.15
C ASN A 158 -9.71 -8.61 12.87
N GLY A 159 -10.69 -9.50 12.68
CA GLY A 159 -11.66 -9.39 11.61
C GLY A 159 -12.65 -8.25 11.73
N HIS A 160 -12.71 -7.60 12.89
CA HIS A 160 -13.74 -6.61 13.19
C HIS A 160 -13.29 -5.68 14.31
N ILE A 161 -13.83 -4.46 14.31
CA ILE A 161 -13.70 -3.50 15.41
C ILE A 161 -15.09 -2.96 15.75
N ASN A 162 -15.42 -2.95 17.04
CA ASN A 162 -16.79 -2.61 17.50
C ASN A 162 -17.06 -1.10 17.56
N ASN A 163 -16.01 -0.28 17.46
CA ASN A 163 -16.10 1.16 17.61
C ASN A 163 -15.22 1.86 16.56
N TYR A 164 -15.85 2.71 15.76
CA TYR A 164 -15.22 3.48 14.70
C TYR A 164 -14.72 4.85 15.16
N PHE A 165 -15.01 5.27 16.41
CA PHE A 165 -14.63 6.57 16.93
C PHE A 165 -13.67 6.45 18.10
N ASP A 166 -12.58 7.22 18.10
CA ASP A 166 -11.62 7.30 19.22
C ASP A 166 -11.13 5.92 19.69
N THR A 167 -10.99 4.99 18.74
CA THR A 167 -10.68 3.59 19.02
C THR A 167 -9.18 3.36 19.21
N ARG A 168 -8.80 2.20 19.72
CA ARG A 168 -7.39 1.84 19.92
C ARG A 168 -6.90 0.99 18.75
N LEU A 169 -5.90 1.49 18.04
CA LEU A 169 -5.21 0.78 16.97
C LEU A 169 -3.87 0.24 17.47
N ILE A 170 -3.08 -0.35 16.58
CA ILE A 170 -1.76 -0.92 16.83
C ILE A 170 -0.78 -0.27 15.87
N ARG A 171 0.30 0.30 16.38
CA ARG A 171 1.47 0.74 15.62
C ARG A 171 2.61 -0.25 15.79
N GLY A 172 2.96 -0.96 14.73
CA GLY A 172 3.91 -2.08 14.78
C GLY A 172 3.42 -3.18 15.71
N ALA A 173 3.91 -3.20 16.96
CA ALA A 173 3.46 -4.12 18.01
C ALA A 173 2.83 -3.42 19.22
N LYS A 174 2.75 -2.08 19.22
CA LYS A 174 2.31 -1.29 20.37
C LYS A 174 0.90 -0.74 20.15
N PRO A 175 -0.04 -0.97 21.08
CA PRO A 175 -1.35 -0.35 20.97
C PRO A 175 -1.29 1.17 21.13
N GLU A 176 -1.99 1.91 20.28
CA GLU A 176 -2.01 3.36 20.16
C GLU A 176 -3.47 3.88 20.20
N PRO A 177 -3.86 4.72 21.18
CA PRO A 177 -5.17 5.36 21.15
C PRO A 177 -5.24 6.37 20.00
N THR A 178 -6.38 6.42 19.33
CA THR A 178 -6.63 7.36 18.23
C THR A 178 -7.74 8.33 18.58
N ARG A 179 -7.90 9.39 17.77
CA ARG A 179 -8.98 10.36 17.91
C ARG A 179 -9.63 10.60 16.56
N GLY A 180 -10.96 10.63 16.54
CA GLY A 180 -11.77 10.81 15.33
C GLY A 180 -12.29 9.50 14.76
N TYR A 181 -12.83 9.61 13.54
CA TYR A 181 -13.38 8.49 12.80
C TYR A 181 -12.28 7.64 12.18
N ILE A 182 -12.32 6.31 12.35
CA ILE A 182 -11.24 5.40 11.98
C ILE A 182 -10.85 5.50 10.50
N THR A 183 -11.81 5.66 9.57
CA THR A 183 -11.50 5.82 8.14
C THR A 183 -10.64 7.07 7.89
N ASP A 184 -10.99 8.19 8.52
CA ASP A 184 -10.22 9.43 8.43
C ASP A 184 -8.82 9.25 9.06
N VAL A 185 -8.74 8.62 10.24
CA VAL A 185 -7.48 8.33 10.95
C VAL A 185 -6.53 7.45 10.13
N LEU A 186 -7.05 6.40 9.48
CA LEU A 186 -6.28 5.51 8.61
C LEU A 186 -5.82 6.25 7.34
N THR A 187 -6.67 7.11 6.78
CA THR A 187 -6.34 7.94 5.62
C THR A 187 -5.21 8.91 5.94
N ASP A 188 -5.27 9.58 7.08
CA ASP A 188 -4.22 10.50 7.54
C ASP A 188 -2.88 9.78 7.74
N GLU A 189 -2.88 8.54 8.22
CA GLU A 189 -1.66 7.74 8.32
C GLU A 189 -1.10 7.37 6.95
N ALA A 190 -1.97 6.99 6.00
CA ALA A 190 -1.54 6.70 4.64
C ALA A 190 -0.90 7.93 3.97
N LEU A 191 -1.50 9.11 4.16
CA LEU A 191 -0.93 10.37 3.69
C LEU A 191 0.43 10.67 4.33
N ARG A 192 0.59 10.48 5.65
CA ARG A 192 1.88 10.63 6.34
C ARG A 192 2.94 9.67 5.79
N PHE A 193 2.58 8.42 5.57
CA PHE A 193 3.49 7.42 4.99
C PHE A 193 3.92 7.82 3.57
N ILE A 194 2.99 8.22 2.71
CA ILE A 194 3.28 8.66 1.34
C ILE A 194 4.20 9.89 1.36
N GLU A 195 3.92 10.86 2.24
CA GLU A 195 4.69 12.10 2.36
C GLU A 195 6.13 11.83 2.78
N SER A 196 6.33 11.00 3.79
CA SER A 196 7.67 10.63 4.29
C SER A 196 8.50 9.83 3.27
N ASN A 197 7.86 9.24 2.26
CA ASN A 197 8.50 8.41 1.24
C ASN A 197 8.54 9.06 -0.15
N ARG A 198 8.35 10.39 -0.27
CA ARG A 198 8.38 11.08 -1.57
C ARG A 198 9.62 10.83 -2.41
N GLN A 199 10.77 10.51 -1.82
CA GLN A 199 12.04 10.27 -2.53
C GLN A 199 12.37 8.79 -2.76
N ARG A 200 11.53 7.86 -2.30
CA ARG A 200 11.75 6.41 -2.40
C ARG A 200 10.51 5.73 -2.98
N PRO A 201 10.64 4.60 -3.69
CA PRO A 201 9.48 3.82 -4.08
C PRO A 201 8.79 3.24 -2.83
N PHE A 202 7.46 3.23 -2.83
CA PHE A 202 6.68 2.65 -1.73
C PHE A 202 5.57 1.73 -2.22
N PHE A 203 5.25 0.74 -1.40
CA PHE A 203 4.05 -0.08 -1.47
C PHE A 203 3.22 0.21 -0.23
N CYS A 204 2.04 0.81 -0.42
CA CYS A 204 1.12 1.13 0.66
C CYS A 204 -0.17 0.34 0.47
N TYR A 205 -0.45 -0.57 1.38
CA TYR A 205 -1.70 -1.31 1.45
C TYR A 205 -2.63 -0.66 2.48
N VAL A 206 -3.61 0.09 2.00
CA VAL A 206 -4.64 0.75 2.81
C VAL A 206 -5.87 -0.12 2.82
N ALA A 207 -6.07 -0.82 3.93
CA ALA A 207 -7.13 -1.78 4.16
C ALA A 207 -8.18 -1.20 5.09
N TYR A 208 -9.10 -0.40 4.56
CA TYR A 208 -10.21 0.11 5.35
C TYR A 208 -11.07 -1.03 5.88
N ASN A 209 -11.68 -0.79 7.03
CA ASN A 209 -12.75 -1.60 7.57
C ASN A 209 -14.14 -1.05 7.21
N ALA A 210 -14.24 0.19 6.72
CA ALA A 210 -15.49 0.69 6.15
C ALA A 210 -15.78 0.05 4.77
N PRO A 211 -17.05 -0.16 4.41
CA PRO A 211 -18.27 0.10 5.19
C PRO A 211 -18.77 -1.09 6.06
N HIS A 212 -17.92 -2.05 6.44
CA HIS A 212 -18.30 -3.18 7.30
C HIS A 212 -18.99 -2.70 8.58
N SER A 213 -19.93 -3.49 9.10
CA SER A 213 -20.59 -3.24 10.39
C SER A 213 -19.58 -3.04 11.55
N PRO A 214 -20.00 -2.49 12.71
CA PRO A 214 -21.25 -1.75 12.93
C PRO A 214 -21.30 -0.48 12.08
N TYR A 215 -22.50 -0.09 11.64
CA TYR A 215 -22.69 1.09 10.80
C TYR A 215 -22.63 2.37 11.65
N GLN A 216 -21.41 2.87 11.80
CA GLN A 216 -21.07 4.06 12.57
C GLN A 216 -20.38 5.05 11.61
N ILE A 217 -20.87 6.29 11.59
CA ILE A 217 -20.38 7.33 10.68
C ILE A 217 -20.63 8.72 11.30
N PRO A 218 -19.81 9.75 11.03
CA PRO A 218 -20.10 11.11 11.48
C PRO A 218 -21.43 11.63 10.94
N ASP A 219 -22.16 12.38 11.77
CA ASP A 219 -23.50 12.92 11.47
C ASP A 219 -23.57 13.63 10.11
N ARG A 220 -22.52 14.38 9.74
CA ARG A 220 -22.44 15.09 8.45
C ARG A 220 -22.65 14.20 7.20
N TYR A 221 -22.30 12.92 7.28
CA TYR A 221 -22.53 11.96 6.20
C TYR A 221 -23.85 11.20 6.36
N TYR A 222 -24.31 11.00 7.61
CA TYR A 222 -25.58 10.33 7.93
C TYR A 222 -26.80 11.20 7.60
N ASP A 223 -26.78 12.46 8.04
CA ASP A 223 -27.93 13.37 8.08
C ASP A 223 -28.59 13.52 6.71
N ARG A 224 -27.78 13.58 5.65
CA ARG A 224 -28.27 13.75 4.29
C ARG A 224 -29.18 12.61 3.85
N PHE A 225 -28.83 11.36 4.18
CA PHE A 225 -29.62 10.19 3.85
C PHE A 225 -30.82 10.03 4.79
N ALA A 226 -30.62 10.30 6.09
CA ALA A 226 -31.73 10.29 7.05
C ALA A 226 -32.84 11.29 6.65
N GLN A 227 -32.47 12.50 6.22
CA GLN A 227 -33.40 13.53 5.73
C GLN A 227 -34.12 13.12 4.44
N GLN A 228 -33.55 12.21 3.64
CA GLN A 228 -34.20 11.63 2.46
C GLN A 228 -35.14 10.46 2.80
N GLY A 229 -35.24 10.08 4.08
CA GLY A 229 -36.15 9.04 4.56
C GLY A 229 -35.59 7.62 4.46
N PHE A 230 -34.27 7.45 4.31
CA PHE A 230 -33.65 6.13 4.36
C PHE A 230 -33.73 5.52 5.76
N ASP A 231 -33.81 4.18 5.82
CA ASP A 231 -33.65 3.44 7.07
C ASP A 231 -32.33 3.83 7.77
N PRO A 232 -32.27 3.97 9.11
CA PRO A 232 -31.06 4.41 9.81
C PRO A 232 -29.82 3.57 9.50
N ALA A 233 -29.95 2.26 9.35
CA ALA A 233 -28.81 1.41 9.02
C ALA A 233 -28.31 1.67 7.59
N VAL A 234 -29.24 1.88 6.64
CA VAL A 234 -28.92 2.23 5.25
C VAL A 234 -28.31 3.63 5.16
N ALA A 235 -28.86 4.59 5.89
CA ALA A 235 -28.33 5.96 5.94
C ALA A 235 -26.89 5.98 6.48
N ALA A 236 -26.62 5.23 7.55
CA ALA A 236 -25.28 5.09 8.08
C ALA A 236 -24.34 4.38 7.09
N PHE A 237 -24.75 3.25 6.52
CA PHE A 237 -23.98 2.51 5.53
C PHE A 237 -23.64 3.37 4.30
N TYR A 238 -24.61 4.09 3.74
CA TYR A 238 -24.37 5.00 2.62
C TYR A 238 -23.46 6.16 3.00
N GLY A 239 -23.60 6.71 4.22
CA GLY A 239 -22.65 7.68 4.75
C GLY A 239 -21.22 7.14 4.83
N MET A 240 -21.04 5.88 5.23
CA MET A 240 -19.72 5.23 5.24
C MET A 240 -19.16 5.06 3.84
N CYS A 241 -19.98 4.70 2.86
CA CYS A 241 -19.57 4.59 1.45
C CYS A 241 -19.15 5.96 0.87
N GLU A 242 -19.85 7.05 1.20
CA GLU A 242 -19.50 8.39 0.72
C GLU A 242 -18.26 8.99 1.39
N ASN A 243 -17.91 8.54 2.59
CA ASN A 243 -16.71 9.03 3.28
C ASN A 243 -15.41 8.47 2.71
N ILE A 244 -15.45 7.26 2.13
CA ILE A 244 -14.31 6.60 1.48
C ILE A 244 -13.96 7.33 0.17
#